data_AF-A0A9W6DAK6-F1
#
_entry.id   AF-A0A9W6DAK6-F1
#
_cell.length_a   1.000
_cell.length_b   1.000
_cell.length_c   1.000
_cell.angle_alpha   90.00
_cell.angle_beta   90.00
_cell.angle_gamma   90.00
#
_symmetry.space_group_name_H-M   'P 1'
#
loop_
_entity.id
_entity.type
_entity.pdbx_description
1 polymer ?
#
loop_
_entity_poly.entity_id
_entity_poly.type
_entity_poly.pdbx_seq_one_letter_code
_entity_poly.pdbx_strand_id
1 'polypeptide(L)'
;MKKNKKILIFTLCFICFLLSIHEITFLIDRSEIKNGNNPVFIFKKEVYKDGGTTIYYGLGYQIISWNTVSSESVDGIEKDGTLKGIETHRFPFYNSVTKGGKPLIKLEFAEGVF
;
A
#
# COMPACT_ATOMS: atom_id res chain seq x y z
N MET A 1 -36.14 -15.26 23.29
CA MET A 1 -34.67 -15.33 23.50
C MET A 1 -33.89 -16.18 22.50
N LYS A 2 -34.29 -17.42 22.16
CA LYS A 2 -33.51 -18.30 21.24
C LYS A 2 -33.38 -17.77 19.79
N LYS A 3 -34.43 -17.13 19.25
CA LYS A 3 -34.43 -16.54 17.88
C LYS A 3 -33.44 -15.37 17.76
N ASN A 4 -33.34 -14.53 18.79
CA ASN A 4 -32.42 -13.41 18.85
C ASN A 4 -30.95 -13.88 18.91
N LYS A 5 -30.68 -15.00 19.60
CA LYS A 5 -29.33 -15.63 19.61
C LYS A 5 -28.91 -16.13 18.22
N LYS A 6 -29.83 -16.74 17.45
CA LYS A 6 -29.55 -17.19 16.07
C LYS A 6 -29.21 -16.01 15.15
N ILE A 7 -29.98 -14.92 15.24
CA ILE A 7 -29.72 -13.70 14.46
C ILE A 7 -28.37 -13.10 14.85
N LEU A 8 -28.07 -12.99 16.15
CA LEU A 8 -26.79 -12.47 16.62
C LEU A 8 -25.59 -13.29 16.10
N ILE A 9 -25.67 -14.63 16.16
CA ILE A 9 -24.62 -15.52 15.64
C ILE A 9 -24.45 -15.30 14.13
N PHE A 10 -25.55 -15.27 13.39
CA PHE A 10 -25.50 -15.03 11.94
C PHE A 10 -24.84 -13.69 11.61
N THR A 11 -25.23 -12.61 12.31
CA THR A 11 -24.62 -11.29 12.15
C THR A 11 -23.13 -11.31 12.45
N LEU A 12 -22.71 -11.98 13.53
CA LEU A 12 -21.30 -12.09 13.89
C LEU A 12 -20.51 -12.86 12.82
N CYS A 13 -21.03 -14.00 12.36
CA CYS A 13 -20.42 -14.77 11.28
C CYS A 13 -20.29 -13.96 9.99
N PHE A 14 -21.31 -13.17 9.66
CA PHE A 14 -21.30 -12.31 8.48
C PHE A 14 -20.24 -11.20 8.59
N ILE A 15 -20.10 -10.57 9.77
CA ILE A 15 -19.03 -9.59 10.02
C ILE A 15 -17.65 -10.24 9.87
N CYS A 16 -17.43 -11.41 10.48
CA CYS A 16 -16.16 -12.12 10.34
C CYS A 16 -15.86 -12.45 8.87
N PHE A 17 -16.87 -12.88 8.11
CA PHE A 17 -16.73 -13.15 6.68
C PHE A 17 -16.28 -11.91 5.89
N LEU A 18 -16.89 -10.75 6.14
CA LEU A 18 -16.48 -9.50 5.49
C LEU A 18 -15.04 -9.09 5.85
N LEU A 19 -14.64 -9.25 7.12
CA LEU A 19 -13.28 -8.99 7.56
C LEU A 19 -12.27 -9.94 6.90
N SER A 20 -12.64 -11.22 6.72
CA SER A 20 -11.79 -12.18 6.01
C SER A 20 -11.60 -11.80 4.54
N ILE A 21 -12.65 -11.37 3.83
CA ILE A 21 -12.54 -10.89 2.45
C ILE A 21 -11.62 -9.67 2.37
N HIS A 22 -11.79 -8.71 3.28
CA HIS A 22 -10.94 -7.52 3.37
C HIS A 22 -9.46 -7.87 3.53
N GLU A 23 -9.12 -8.80 4.44
CA GLU A 23 -7.71 -9.19 4.64
C GLU A 23 -7.14 -9.99 3.47
N ILE A 24 -7.92 -10.90 2.88
CA ILE A 24 -7.46 -11.71 1.73
C ILE A 24 -7.15 -10.80 0.53
N THR A 25 -8.04 -9.87 0.21
CA THR A 25 -7.85 -8.93 -0.91
C THR A 25 -6.62 -8.04 -0.70
N PHE A 26 -6.43 -7.52 0.52
CA PHE A 26 -5.24 -6.76 0.89
C PHE A 26 -3.94 -7.56 0.72
N LEU A 27 -3.91 -8.80 1.22
CA LEU A 27 -2.71 -9.63 1.17
C LEU A 27 -2.31 -9.98 -0.27
N ILE A 28 -3.30 -10.27 -1.12
CA ILE A 28 -3.07 -10.53 -2.54
C ILE A 28 -2.49 -9.28 -3.21
N ASP A 29 -3.16 -8.13 -3.11
CA ASP A 29 -2.69 -6.90 -3.76
C ASP A 29 -1.31 -6.46 -3.26
N ARG A 30 -1.06 -6.56 -1.95
CA ARG A 30 0.26 -6.24 -1.37
C ARG A 30 1.36 -7.16 -1.92
N SER A 31 1.07 -8.44 -2.08
CA SER A 31 2.00 -9.40 -2.67
C SER A 31 2.31 -9.05 -4.12
N GLU A 32 1.28 -8.81 -4.94
CA GLU A 32 1.44 -8.44 -6.34
C GLU A 32 2.28 -7.16 -6.49
N ILE A 33 1.96 -6.11 -5.74
CA ILE A 33 2.71 -4.84 -5.77
C ILE A 33 4.16 -5.05 -5.35
N LYS A 34 4.42 -5.84 -4.31
CA LYS A 34 5.79 -6.14 -3.85
C LYS A 34 6.60 -6.88 -4.93
N ASN A 35 5.94 -7.71 -5.73
CA ASN A 35 6.58 -8.47 -6.81
C ASN A 35 6.66 -7.66 -8.13
N GLY A 36 6.18 -6.41 -8.17
CA GLY A 36 6.17 -5.58 -9.37
C GLY A 36 5.04 -5.90 -10.35
N ASN A 37 4.05 -6.69 -9.93
CA ASN A 37 2.90 -7.06 -10.74
C ASN A 37 1.73 -6.08 -10.55
N ASN A 38 0.71 -6.21 -11.40
CA ASN A 38 -0.52 -5.45 -11.28
C ASN A 38 -1.43 -6.04 -10.19
N PRO A 39 -1.88 -5.24 -9.20
CA PRO A 39 -2.82 -5.71 -8.19
C PRO A 39 -4.20 -5.98 -8.79
N VAL A 40 -4.97 -6.86 -8.15
CA VAL A 40 -6.22 -7.43 -8.68
C VAL A 40 -7.45 -6.71 -8.13
N PHE A 41 -7.44 -6.33 -6.84
CA PHE A 41 -8.62 -5.80 -6.14
C PHE A 41 -8.57 -4.29 -5.89
N ILE A 42 -7.55 -3.61 -6.43
CA ILE A 42 -7.44 -2.15 -6.40
C ILE A 42 -8.45 -1.52 -7.36
N PHE A 43 -9.25 -0.58 -6.86
CA PHE A 43 -10.22 0.16 -7.67
C PHE A 43 -9.72 1.54 -8.11
N LYS A 44 -8.70 2.09 -7.45
CA LYS A 44 -8.13 3.39 -7.79
C LYS A 44 -6.61 3.39 -7.65
N LYS A 45 -5.94 3.95 -8.66
CA LYS A 45 -4.50 4.13 -8.73
C LYS A 45 -4.18 5.59 -9.04
N GLU A 46 -3.19 6.15 -8.35
CA GLU A 46 -2.62 7.48 -8.62
C GLU A 46 -1.11 7.33 -8.80
N VAL A 47 -0.53 7.94 -9.84
CA VAL A 47 0.91 7.88 -10.14
C VAL A 47 1.47 9.29 -10.14
N TYR A 48 2.59 9.48 -9.45
CA TYR A 48 3.26 10.77 -9.29
C TYR A 48 4.48 10.89 -10.22
N LYS A 49 4.81 12.13 -10.58
CA LYS A 49 5.93 12.48 -11.45
C LYS A 49 7.23 12.73 -10.66
N ASP A 50 7.45 11.94 -9.61
CA ASP A 50 8.59 12.05 -8.70
C ASP A 50 9.63 10.94 -8.92
N GLY A 51 9.47 10.14 -9.98
CA GLY A 51 10.17 8.87 -10.20
C GLY A 51 9.19 7.70 -10.38
N GLY A 52 7.91 7.92 -10.04
CA GLY A 52 6.84 6.97 -10.29
C GLY A 52 6.18 6.44 -9.01
N THR A 53 6.22 7.19 -7.91
CA THR A 53 5.48 6.83 -6.69
C THR A 53 4.02 6.58 -7.07
N THR A 54 3.51 5.43 -6.63
CA THR A 54 2.17 4.98 -6.97
C THR A 54 1.36 4.70 -5.71
N ILE A 55 0.15 5.26 -5.64
CA ILE A 55 -0.80 5.03 -4.56
C ILE A 55 -1.92 4.15 -5.09
N TYR A 56 -2.19 3.07 -4.39
CA TYR A 56 -3.25 2.12 -4.66
C TYR A 56 -4.29 2.17 -3.55
N TYR A 57 -5.57 2.24 -3.91
CA TYR A 57 -6.70 2.16 -2.98
C TYR A 57 -7.51 0.91 -3.27
N GLY A 58 -7.56 0.01 -2.29
CA GLY A 58 -8.39 -1.17 -2.27
C GLY A 58 -9.50 -1.06 -1.23
N LEU A 59 -10.22 -2.15 -1.00
CA LEU A 59 -11.36 -2.18 -0.09
C LEU A 59 -10.90 -1.90 1.35
N GLY A 60 -10.95 -0.65 1.81
CA GLY A 60 -10.58 -0.27 3.18
C GLY A 60 -9.08 -0.16 3.46
N TYR A 61 -8.23 -0.23 2.43
CA TYR A 61 -6.79 -0.07 2.58
C TYR A 61 -6.17 0.77 1.48
N GLN A 62 -5.01 1.32 1.78
CA GLN A 62 -4.16 2.07 0.87
C GLN A 62 -2.76 1.45 0.88
N ILE A 63 -2.16 1.28 -0.28
CA ILE A 63 -0.78 0.84 -0.44
C ILE A 63 -0.04 1.91 -1.23
N ILE A 64 1.04 2.45 -0.69
CA ILE A 64 1.89 3.43 -1.34
C ILE A 64 3.19 2.72 -1.71
N SER A 65 3.46 2.62 -3.01
CA SER A 65 4.73 2.19 -3.56
C SER A 65 5.55 3.43 -3.86
N TRP A 66 6.48 3.76 -2.96
CA TRP A 66 7.40 4.87 -3.10
C TRP A 66 8.45 4.55 -4.17
N ASN A 67 8.64 5.48 -5.10
CA ASN A 67 9.71 5.45 -6.08
C ASN A 67 10.09 6.89 -6.43
N THR A 68 10.99 7.46 -5.63
CA THR A 68 11.38 8.87 -5.75
C THR A 68 12.81 8.98 -6.25
N VAL A 69 13.06 9.82 -7.26
CA VAL A 69 14.40 10.13 -7.77
C VAL A 69 15.28 10.71 -6.64
N SER A 70 16.49 10.18 -6.49
CA SER A 70 17.44 10.64 -5.47
C SER A 70 18.88 10.41 -5.94
N SER A 71 19.81 11.18 -5.37
CA SER A 71 21.25 10.99 -5.54
C SER A 71 21.87 10.82 -4.16
N GLU A 72 22.62 9.73 -3.96
CA GLU A 72 23.27 9.43 -2.69
C GLU A 72 24.77 9.17 -2.88
N SER A 73 25.57 9.55 -1.88
CA SER A 73 27.00 9.22 -1.86
C SER A 73 27.18 7.80 -1.35
N VAL A 74 27.53 6.88 -2.24
CA VAL A 74 27.85 5.49 -1.91
C VAL A 74 29.35 5.31 -2.08
N ASP A 75 30.04 4.96 -0.99
CA ASP A 75 31.50 4.80 -0.95
C ASP A 75 32.29 6.05 -1.41
N GLY A 76 31.73 7.25 -1.18
CA GLY A 76 32.34 8.52 -1.55
C GLY A 76 32.12 8.93 -3.01
N ILE A 77 31.37 8.14 -3.78
CA ILE A 77 30.98 8.44 -5.16
C ILE A 77 29.50 8.84 -5.16
N GLU A 78 29.18 10.00 -5.73
CA GLU A 78 27.79 10.40 -5.94
C GLU A 78 27.16 9.52 -7.02
N LYS A 79 26.07 8.87 -6.66
CA LYS A 79 25.34 7.96 -7.53
C LYS A 79 23.89 8.37 -7.61
N ASP A 80 23.39 8.40 -8.83
CA ASP A 80 21.98 8.60 -9.10
C ASP A 80 21.21 7.29 -8.95
N GLY A 81 19.97 7.40 -8.48
CA GLY A 81 19.10 6.26 -8.30
C GLY A 81 17.72 6.65 -7.81
N THR A 82 17.10 5.74 -7.06
CA THR A 82 15.74 5.92 -6.55
C THR A 82 15.62 5.45 -5.11
N LEU A 83 14.88 6.20 -4.31
CA LEU A 83 14.44 5.78 -2.99
C LEU A 83 13.15 4.99 -3.13
N LYS A 84 13.19 3.73 -2.69
CA LYS A 84 12.09 2.77 -2.82
C LYS A 84 11.57 2.31 -1.47
N GLY A 85 10.30 2.00 -1.43
CA GLY A 85 9.65 1.42 -0.25
C GLY A 85 8.17 1.16 -0.47
N ILE A 86 7.60 0.31 0.39
CA ILE A 86 6.16 0.03 0.37
C ILE A 86 5.59 0.35 1.73
N GLU A 87 4.65 1.29 1.75
CA GLU A 87 3.91 1.71 2.94
C GLU A 87 2.45 1.30 2.80
N THR A 88 1.80 0.96 3.91
CA THR A 88 0.40 0.51 3.90
C THR A 88 -0.40 1.18 4.99
N HIS A 89 -1.61 1.60 4.67
CA HIS A 89 -2.55 2.22 5.60
C HIS A 89 -3.91 1.52 5.55
N ARG A 90 -4.66 1.63 6.64
CA ARG A 90 -6.02 1.10 6.77
C ARG A 90 -6.99 2.24 7.02
N PHE A 91 -8.22 2.09 6.55
CA PHE A 91 -9.29 3.03 6.84
C PHE A 91 -9.46 3.18 8.37
N PRO A 92 -9.70 4.41 8.89
CA PRO A 92 -9.80 5.69 8.17
C PRO A 92 -8.48 6.46 8.02
N PHE A 93 -7.34 5.88 8.39
CA PHE A 93 -6.05 6.56 8.56
C PHE A 93 -5.17 6.50 7.30
N TYR A 94 -5.68 6.97 6.17
CA TYR A 94 -4.89 7.06 4.92
C TYR A 94 -3.88 8.21 4.96
N ASN A 95 -2.77 8.04 4.25
CA ASN A 95 -1.75 9.07 4.08
C ASN A 95 -2.04 9.90 2.83
N SER A 96 -1.94 11.23 2.96
CA SER A 96 -2.16 12.18 1.88
C SER A 96 -0.82 12.59 1.27
N VAL A 97 -0.45 11.93 0.19
CA VAL A 97 0.84 12.13 -0.51
C VAL A 97 0.84 13.38 -1.40
N THR A 98 -0.34 13.99 -1.63
CA THR A 98 -0.63 15.04 -2.62
C THR A 98 0.24 16.31 -2.60
N LYS A 99 1.09 16.55 -1.58
CA LYS A 99 1.96 17.74 -1.49
C LYS A 99 3.32 17.47 -0.85
N GLY A 100 4.00 16.40 -1.24
CA GLY A 100 5.28 16.02 -0.63
C GLY A 100 5.09 15.31 0.70
N GLY A 101 4.05 14.48 0.79
CA GLY A 101 3.87 13.58 1.93
C GLY A 101 5.16 12.80 2.15
N LYS A 102 5.67 12.83 3.38
CA LYS A 102 6.89 12.12 3.74
C LYS A 102 6.55 10.64 3.95
N PRO A 103 7.37 9.71 3.44
CA PRO A 103 7.27 8.31 3.83
C PRO A 103 7.29 8.21 5.35
N LEU A 104 6.39 7.43 5.95
CA LEU A 104 6.47 7.12 7.38
C LEU A 104 7.47 5.99 7.67
N ILE A 105 8.03 5.42 6.62
CA ILE A 105 9.06 4.37 6.64
C ILE A 105 10.39 4.92 6.15
N LYS A 106 11.48 4.25 6.53
CA LYS A 106 12.77 4.48 5.87
C LYS A 106 12.75 3.87 4.48
N LEU A 107 13.07 4.66 3.46
CA LEU A 107 13.23 4.17 2.09
C LEU A 107 14.64 3.60 1.88
N GLU A 108 14.74 2.65 0.98
CA GLU A 108 16.00 2.04 0.56
C GLU A 108 16.47 2.65 -0.75
N PHE A 109 17.73 3.04 -0.81
CA PHE A 109 18.34 3.52 -2.04
C PHE A 109 18.63 2.34 -2.97
N ALA A 110 18.11 2.43 -4.19
CA ALA A 110 18.41 1.51 -5.29
C ALA A 110 19.13 2.30 -6.39
N GLU A 111 20.40 1.98 -6.61
CA GLU A 111 21.21 2.50 -7.71
C GLU A 111 20.59 2.10 -9.06
N GLY A 112 20.56 3.03 -10.00
CA GLY A 112 20.03 2.77 -11.33
C GLY A 112 20.25 3.95 -12.27
N VAL A 113 20.56 3.65 -13.53
CA VAL A 113 20.69 4.65 -14.60
C VAL A 113 19.31 4.89 -15.19
N PHE A 114 18.88 6.15 -15.25
CA PHE A 114 17.59 6.56 -15.83
C PHE A 114 17.50 6.27 -17.33
#